data_AF-A0A8T4CJX2-F1
#
_entry.id   AF-A0A8T4CJX2-F1
#
_cell.length_a   1.000
_cell.length_b   1.000
_cell.length_c   1.000
_cell.angle_alpha   90.00
_cell.angle_beta   90.00
_cell.angle_gamma   90.00
#
_symmetry.space_group_name_H-M   'P 1'
#
loop_
_entity.id
_entity.type
_entity.pdbx_description
1 polymer ?
#
loop_
_entity_poly.entity_id
_entity_poly.type
_entity_poly.pdbx_seq_one_letter_code
_entity_poly.pdbx_strand_id
1 'polypeptide(L)'
;VIAFACGLPWGAKGVAMAYSLVTYLILHPSLMYVFKDTPVRVGDFYRAIARPCLASIVMVGIGLFMMEFLKSFSDIVGLLITAACCALVYLGTFSLLPGGKKGLQDLWAYLLLIRKGRTTAI
;
A
#
# COMPACT_ATOMS: atom_id res chain seq x y z
N VAL A 1 22.96 -9.34 4.83
CA VAL A 1 23.61 -10.33 5.75
C VAL A 1 23.42 -9.95 7.21
N ILE A 2 23.79 -8.74 7.64
CA ILE A 2 23.64 -8.29 9.05
C ILE A 2 22.19 -8.37 9.55
N ALA A 3 21.21 -7.98 8.73
CA ALA A 3 19.78 -8.10 9.05
C ALA A 3 19.34 -9.54 9.39
N PHE A 4 19.86 -10.52 8.65
CA PHE A 4 19.54 -11.93 8.85
C PHE A 4 20.17 -12.46 10.15
N ALA A 5 21.39 -12.03 10.46
CA ALA A 5 22.07 -12.38 11.71
C ALA A 5 21.34 -11.85 12.95
N CYS A 6 20.79 -10.63 12.90
CA CYS A 6 19.99 -10.08 13.99
C CYS A 6 18.60 -10.73 14.11
N GLY A 7 18.05 -11.27 13.02
CA GLY A 7 16.74 -11.94 13.02
C GLY A 7 16.77 -13.42 13.42
N LEU A 8 17.93 -14.08 13.26
CA LEU A 8 18.15 -15.49 13.58
C LEU A 8 17.74 -15.91 15.00
N PRO A 9 18.02 -15.13 16.07
CA PRO A 9 17.60 -15.46 17.43
C PRO A 9 16.08 -15.53 17.61
N TRP A 10 15.32 -14.85 16.76
CA TRP A 10 13.85 -14.75 16.83
C TRP A 10 13.15 -15.61 15.76
N GLY A 11 13.90 -16.53 15.13
CA GLY A 11 13.42 -17.43 14.10
C GLY A 11 12.94 -16.73 12.83
N ALA A 12 12.12 -17.42 12.04
CA ALA A 12 11.67 -16.93 10.72
C ALA A 12 10.96 -15.56 10.79
N LYS A 13 10.17 -15.32 11.85
CA LYS A 13 9.48 -14.04 12.06
C LYS A 13 10.47 -12.89 12.29
N GLY A 14 11.52 -13.12 13.07
CA GLY A 14 12.58 -12.15 13.32
C GLY A 14 13.34 -11.77 12.06
N VAL A 15 13.66 -12.77 11.22
CA VAL A 15 14.32 -12.55 9.93
C VAL A 15 13.44 -11.70 9.00
N ALA A 16 12.14 -12.00 8.92
CA ALA A 16 11.19 -11.22 8.10
C ALA A 16 11.12 -9.75 8.56
N MET A 17 11.03 -9.51 9.88
CA MET A 17 11.02 -8.16 10.43
C MET A 17 12.31 -7.38 10.15
N ALA A 18 13.46 -8.02 10.36
CA ALA A 18 14.75 -7.39 10.11
C ALA A 18 14.96 -7.05 8.64
N TYR A 19 14.52 -7.94 7.73
CA TYR A 19 14.55 -7.67 6.29
C TYR A 19 13.67 -6.48 5.92
N SER A 20 12.41 -6.46 6.35
CA SER A 20 11.50 -5.32 6.12
C SER A 20 12.08 -4.01 6.64
N LEU A 21 12.64 -4.00 7.85
CA LEU A 21 13.22 -2.80 8.45
C LEU A 21 14.40 -2.27 7.62
N VAL A 22 15.32 -3.14 7.21
CA VAL A 22 16.47 -2.73 6.39
C VAL A 22 16.04 -2.24 5.01
N THR A 23 15.03 -2.86 4.40
CA THR A 23 14.46 -2.36 3.14
C THR A 23 13.93 -0.94 3.30
N TYR A 24 13.21 -0.62 4.38
CA TYR A 24 12.73 0.74 4.64
C TYR A 24 13.86 1.73 4.94
N LEU A 25 14.89 1.30 5.68
CA LEU A 25 16.05 2.13 5.97
C LEU A 25 16.85 2.49 4.72
N ILE A 26 16.96 1.58 3.75
CA ILE A 26 17.63 1.83 2.47
C ILE A 26 16.75 2.65 1.52
N LEU A 27 15.42 2.46 1.57
CA LEU A 27 14.48 3.17 0.71
C LEU A 27 14.62 4.70 0.81
N HIS A 28 14.75 5.24 2.02
CA HIS A 28 14.84 6.69 2.23
C HIS A 28 16.07 7.35 1.57
N PRO A 29 17.32 6.90 1.82
CA PRO A 29 18.50 7.44 1.15
C PRO A 29 18.49 7.17 -0.36
N SER A 30 17.95 6.04 -0.81
CA SER A 30 17.77 5.79 -2.25
C SER A 30 16.85 6.82 -2.91
N LEU A 31 15.72 7.17 -2.29
CA LEU A 31 14.83 8.22 -2.79
C LEU A 31 15.52 9.59 -2.80
N MET A 32 16.27 9.93 -1.74
CA MET A 32 17.05 11.17 -1.70
C MET A 32 18.08 11.24 -2.83
N TYR A 33 18.76 10.14 -3.10
CA TYR A 33 19.77 10.05 -4.16
C TYR A 33 19.15 10.15 -5.55
N VAL A 34 18.09 9.38 -5.82
CA VAL A 34 17.40 9.37 -7.12
C VAL A 34 16.74 10.70 -7.43
N PHE A 35 16.16 11.38 -6.44
CA PHE A 35 15.45 12.62 -6.66
C PHE A 35 16.32 13.88 -6.68
N LYS A 36 17.62 13.77 -6.35
CA LYS A 36 18.53 14.92 -6.19
C LYS A 36 18.58 15.84 -7.43
N ASP A 37 18.55 15.26 -8.62
CA ASP A 37 18.63 15.98 -9.90
C ASP A 37 17.29 16.05 -10.64
N THR A 38 16.20 15.74 -9.95
CA THR A 38 14.84 15.74 -10.53
C THR A 38 13.99 16.85 -9.92
N PRO A 39 12.95 17.35 -10.61
CA PRO A 39 12.02 18.31 -10.01
C PRO A 39 11.14 17.72 -8.90
N VAL A 40 11.22 16.40 -8.66
CA VAL A 40 10.40 15.67 -7.68
C VAL A 40 11.06 15.72 -6.31
N ARG A 41 10.29 15.99 -5.25
CA ARG A 41 10.80 15.95 -3.88
C ARG A 41 10.48 14.61 -3.24
N VAL A 42 11.34 14.17 -2.32
CA VAL A 42 11.07 12.98 -1.47
C VAL A 42 9.72 13.09 -0.75
N GLY A 43 9.32 14.31 -0.36
CA GLY A 43 8.01 14.58 0.24
C GLY A 43 6.82 14.29 -0.69
N ASP A 44 6.98 14.41 -2.01
CA ASP A 44 5.91 14.10 -2.97
C ASP A 44 5.64 12.60 -3.03
N PHE A 45 6.68 11.77 -2.91
CA PHE A 45 6.55 10.31 -2.79
C PHE A 45 5.78 9.92 -1.53
N TYR A 46 6.15 10.46 -0.36
CA TYR A 46 5.43 10.19 0.88
C TYR A 46 3.99 10.72 0.83
N ARG A 47 3.75 11.87 0.19
CA ARG A 47 2.40 12.43 0.01
C ARG A 47 1.53 11.55 -0.88
N ALA A 48 2.12 10.91 -1.90
CA ALA A 48 1.41 9.96 -2.75
C ALA A 48 0.98 8.70 -1.98
N ILE A 49 1.84 8.19 -1.09
CA ILE A 49 1.59 6.97 -0.31
C ILE A 49 0.77 7.23 0.96
N ALA A 50 0.79 8.45 1.49
CA ALA A 50 0.03 8.81 2.69
C ALA A 50 -1.47 8.54 2.54
N ARG A 51 -2.03 8.74 1.33
CA ARG A 51 -3.45 8.52 1.04
C ARG A 51 -3.86 7.05 1.14
N PRO A 52 -3.24 6.10 0.40
CA PRO A 52 -3.54 4.67 0.58
C PRO A 52 -3.17 4.19 1.99
N CYS A 53 -2.13 4.75 2.63
CA CYS A 53 -1.79 4.43 4.02
C CYS A 53 -2.94 4.78 4.99
N LEU A 54 -3.51 5.98 4.88
CA LEU A 54 -4.68 6.38 5.67
C LEU A 54 -5.89 5.46 5.40
N ALA A 55 -6.14 5.10 4.14
CA ALA A 55 -7.20 4.16 3.79
C ALA A 55 -6.97 2.77 4.42
N SER A 56 -5.72 2.29 4.46
CA SER A 56 -5.36 1.04 5.15
C SER A 56 -5.56 1.13 6.66
N ILE A 57 -5.22 2.26 7.30
CA ILE A 57 -5.44 2.45 8.75
C ILE A 57 -6.93 2.38 9.08
N VAL A 58 -7.78 3.05 8.29
CA VAL A 58 -9.25 3.01 8.46
C VAL A 58 -9.78 1.60 8.25
N MET A 59 -9.29 0.90 7.22
CA MET A 59 -9.63 -0.50 6.95
C MET A 59 -9.27 -1.41 8.13
N VAL A 60 -8.07 -1.26 8.72
CA VAL A 60 -7.64 -2.04 9.88
C VAL A 60 -8.53 -1.74 11.09
N GLY A 61 -8.86 -0.47 11.35
CA GLY A 61 -9.75 -0.09 12.44
C GLY A 61 -11.13 -0.75 12.33
N ILE A 62 -11.72 -0.74 11.13
CA ILE A 62 -13.02 -1.39 10.89
C ILE A 62 -12.90 -2.92 10.95
N GLY A 63 -11.83 -3.49 10.41
CA GLY A 63 -11.56 -4.93 10.45
C GLY A 63 -11.44 -5.47 11.87
N LEU A 64 -10.74 -4.76 12.75
CA LEU A 64 -10.63 -5.13 14.17
C LEU A 64 -11.98 -5.09 14.88
N PHE A 65 -12.82 -4.10 14.59
CA PHE A 65 -14.17 -4.01 15.15
C PHE A 65 -15.07 -5.17 14.65
N MET A 66 -14.94 -5.55 13.37
CA MET A 66 -15.68 -6.68 12.80
C MET A 66 -15.27 -8.04 13.39
N MET A 67 -14.02 -8.20 13.82
CA MET A 67 -13.57 -9.47 14.42
C MET A 67 -14.38 -9.86 15.67
N GLU A 68 -14.90 -8.89 16.43
CA GLU A 68 -15.75 -9.19 17.59
C GLU A 68 -17.12 -9.73 17.19
N PHE A 69 -17.72 -9.19 16.12
CA PHE A 69 -19.02 -9.63 15.59
C PHE A 69 -18.93 -10.98 14.85
N LEU A 70 -17.78 -11.28 14.26
CA LEU A 70 -17.61 -12.48 13.43
C LEU A 70 -17.22 -13.74 14.21
N LYS A 71 -16.93 -13.65 15.51
CA LYS A 71 -16.63 -14.80 16.37
C LYS A 71 -17.75 -15.85 16.42
N SER A 72 -18.99 -15.48 16.10
CA SER A 72 -20.13 -16.41 16.04
C SER A 72 -20.21 -17.25 14.76
N PHE A 73 -19.44 -16.92 13.72
CA PHE A 73 -19.47 -17.64 12.44
C PHE A 73 -18.30 -18.64 12.33
N SER A 74 -18.37 -19.56 11.36
CA SER A 74 -17.25 -20.43 11.04
C SER A 74 -16.06 -19.64 10.50
N ASP A 75 -14.84 -20.08 10.80
CA ASP A 75 -13.61 -19.35 10.48
C ASP A 75 -13.51 -18.97 8.99
N ILE A 76 -13.93 -19.85 8.09
CA ILE A 76 -13.90 -19.63 6.64
C ILE A 76 -14.89 -18.54 6.21
N VAL A 77 -16.11 -18.59 6.72
CA VAL A 77 -17.16 -17.60 6.38
C VAL A 77 -16.81 -16.24 6.98
N GLY A 78 -16.29 -16.22 8.21
CA GLY A 78 -15.78 -15.01 8.84
C GLY A 78 -14.63 -14.39 8.03
N LEU A 79 -13.70 -15.20 7.54
CA LEU A 79 -12.60 -14.71 6.70
C LEU A 79 -13.09 -14.07 5.39
N LEU A 80 -14.03 -14.74 4.69
CA LEU A 80 -14.60 -14.23 3.44
C LEU A 80 -15.35 -12.91 3.63
N ILE A 81 -16.18 -12.82 4.67
CA ILE A 81 -16.92 -11.60 5.00
C ILE A 81 -15.96 -10.47 5.38
N THR A 82 -14.96 -10.76 6.21
CA THR A 82 -13.94 -9.76 6.61
C THR A 82 -13.15 -9.27 5.41
N ALA A 83 -12.73 -10.17 4.51
CA ALA A 83 -11.98 -9.82 3.31
C ALA A 83 -12.81 -8.95 2.36
N ALA A 84 -14.07 -9.33 2.10
CA ALA A 84 -14.97 -8.55 1.26
C ALA A 84 -15.25 -7.17 1.86
N CYS A 85 -15.51 -7.09 3.16
CA CYS A 85 -15.80 -5.83 3.83
C CYS A 85 -14.57 -4.92 3.90
N CYS A 86 -13.39 -5.45 4.22
CA CYS A 86 -12.13 -4.71 4.19
C CYS A 86 -11.83 -4.17 2.79
N ALA A 87 -12.06 -4.97 1.74
CA ALA A 87 -11.89 -4.52 0.35
C ALA A 87 -12.84 -3.35 0.02
N LEU A 88 -14.11 -3.45 0.39
CA LEU A 88 -15.10 -2.39 0.17
C LEU A 88 -14.77 -1.12 0.96
N VAL A 89 -14.37 -1.25 2.22
CA VAL A 89 -13.97 -0.13 3.07
C VAL A 89 -12.73 0.54 2.49
N TYR A 90 -11.70 -0.22 2.14
CA TYR A 90 -10.48 0.32 1.56
C TYR A 90 -10.77 1.08 0.26
N LEU A 91 -11.53 0.48 -0.66
CA LEU A 91 -11.91 1.12 -1.92
C LEU A 91 -12.80 2.35 -1.70
N GLY A 92 -13.72 2.28 -0.74
CA GLY A 92 -14.60 3.37 -0.35
C GLY A 92 -13.81 4.56 0.22
N THR A 93 -12.97 4.32 1.22
CA THR A 93 -12.12 5.35 1.83
C THR A 93 -11.14 5.93 0.83
N PHE A 94 -10.52 5.10 -0.02
CA PHE A 94 -9.61 5.56 -1.06
C PHE A 94 -10.31 6.44 -2.11
N SER A 95 -11.55 6.11 -2.45
CA SER A 95 -12.39 6.89 -3.37
C SER A 95 -12.89 8.20 -2.74
N LEU A 96 -13.20 8.20 -1.44
CA LEU A 96 -13.67 9.38 -0.70
C LEU A 96 -12.58 10.42 -0.46
N LEU A 97 -11.31 10.01 -0.36
CA LEU A 97 -10.18 10.92 -0.15
C LEU A 97 -9.96 11.85 -1.37
N PRO A 98 -10.02 13.19 -1.19
CA PRO A 98 -9.84 14.15 -2.27
C PRO A 98 -8.39 14.10 -2.79
N GLY A 99 -8.21 13.41 -3.92
CA GLY A 99 -6.91 13.17 -4.55
C GLY A 99 -6.65 11.71 -4.92
N GLY A 100 -7.36 10.74 -4.32
CA GLY A 100 -7.36 9.34 -4.79
C GLY A 100 -8.00 9.21 -6.17
N LYS A 101 -9.14 9.88 -6.36
CA LYS A 101 -9.82 10.00 -7.67
C LYS A 101 -8.94 10.65 -8.74
N LYS A 102 -8.17 11.70 -8.40
CA LYS A 102 -7.26 12.37 -9.35
C LYS A 102 -6.12 11.45 -9.78
N GLY A 103 -5.50 10.73 -8.84
CA GLY A 103 -4.46 9.74 -9.17
C GLY A 103 -4.99 8.59 -10.03
N LEU A 104 -6.21 8.12 -9.78
CA LEU A 104 -6.89 7.12 -10.62
C LEU A 104 -7.23 7.67 -12.01
N GLN A 105 -7.71 8.90 -12.09
CA GLN A 105 -8.01 9.58 -13.35
C GLN A 105 -6.75 9.80 -14.19
N ASP A 106 -5.63 10.18 -13.57
CA ASP A 106 -4.35 10.32 -14.24
C ASP A 106 -3.82 8.97 -14.75
N LEU A 107 -3.94 7.90 -13.93
CA LEU A 107 -3.62 6.53 -14.37
C LEU A 107 -4.50 6.07 -15.53
N TRP A 108 -5.79 6.38 -15.48
CA TRP A 108 -6.73 6.06 -16.55
C TRP A 108 -6.42 6.87 -17.82
N ALA A 109 -6.04 8.14 -17.67
CA ALA A 109 -5.60 9.00 -18.76
C ALA A 109 -4.30 8.49 -19.38
N TYR A 110 -3.33 8.06 -18.59
CA TYR A 110 -2.10 7.43 -19.09
C TYR A 110 -2.37 6.11 -19.81
N LEU A 111 -3.27 5.27 -19.28
CA LEU A 111 -3.69 4.04 -19.96
C LEU A 111 -4.40 4.33 -21.29
N LEU A 112 -5.26 5.35 -21.33
CA LEU A 112 -5.88 5.82 -22.56
C LEU A 112 -4.85 6.34 -23.58
N LEU A 113 -3.84 7.08 -23.12
CA LEU A 113 -2.77 7.60 -23.99
C LEU A 113 -1.87 6.47 -24.53
N ILE A 114 -1.55 5.47 -23.72
CA ILE A 114 -0.81 4.28 -24.18
C ILE A 114 -1.65 3.46 -25.16
N ARG A 115 -2.97 3.33 -24.92
CA ARG A 115 -3.89 2.65 -25.83
C ARG A 115 -4.06 3.40 -27.16
N LYS A 116 -4.08 4.73 -27.12
CA LYS A 116 -4.24 5.61 -28.31
C LYS A 116 -2.94 5.79 -29.08
N GLY A 117 -1.80 5.91 -28.40
CA GLY A 117 -0.47 6.00 -29.01
C GLY A 117 -0.06 4.72 -29.76
N ARG A 118 -0.66 3.57 -29.40
CA ARG A 118 -0.51 2.31 -30.15
C ARG A 118 -1.25 2.32 -31.50
N THR A 119 -2.18 3.25 -31.74
CA THR A 119 -3.00 3.33 -32.96
C THR A 119 -2.40 4.28 -34.02
N THR A 120 -1.54 5.24 -33.65
CA THR A 120 -0.89 6.18 -34.57
C THR A 120 0.48 5.73 -35.10
N ALA A 121 0.94 4.52 -34.72
CA ALA A 121 2.22 3.95 -35.14
C ALA A 121 2.08 2.83 -36.20
N ILE A 122 0.95 2.78 -36.92
CA ILE A 122 0.68 1.86 -38.02
C ILE A 122 0.35 2.67 -39.27
#